data_AF-A0A1I4UNQ5-F1
#
_entry.id   AF-A0A1I4UNQ5-F1
#
_cell.length_a   1.000
_cell.length_b   1.000
_cell.length_c   1.000
_cell.angle_alpha   90.00
_cell.angle_beta   90.00
_cell.angle_gamma   90.00
#
_symmetry.space_group_name_H-M   'P 1'
#
loop_
_entity.id
_entity.type
_entity.pdbx_description
1 polymer ?
#
loop_
_entity_poly.entity_id
_entity_poly.type
_entity_poly.pdbx_seq_one_letter_code
_entity_poly.pdbx_strand_id
1 'polypeptide(L)'
;MTQQRARAGDTLLGASRCRVEERGGQSGYADRQEATVRAPIEAPVRSVGGELLPSEDFATRTLPAILDTLVNPDAVAADASRDRLDLDKNAGSLELALDTADTIQAGDVLERMLAHQIATTHVLAMKAAAVMVQQLDIADRTMGTAKQAACVEAARMAGAGARMNGSFQAGMQTLQRVRAGGQQTVVVQHNYVGDGGQAVIGGQQQVGGGGVPRRKRGRG
;
A
#
# COMPACT_ATOMS: atom_id res chain seq x y z
N MET A 1 -10.06 -29.50 11.42
CA MET A 1 -9.88 -28.68 12.63
C MET A 1 -8.64 -27.84 12.43
N THR A 2 -8.80 -26.59 12.01
CA THR A 2 -7.68 -25.67 11.81
C THR A 2 -7.20 -25.25 13.19
N GLN A 3 -5.99 -25.66 13.57
CA GLN A 3 -5.40 -25.31 14.85
C GLN A 3 -5.25 -23.78 14.88
N GLN A 4 -6.00 -23.11 15.76
CA GLN A 4 -5.95 -21.66 15.88
C GLN A 4 -4.58 -21.29 16.46
N ARG A 5 -3.72 -20.73 15.60
CA ARG A 5 -2.35 -20.36 15.95
C ARG A 5 -2.37 -19.25 17.02
N ALA A 6 -1.51 -19.38 18.03
CA ALA A 6 -1.30 -18.30 19.01
C ALA A 6 -0.67 -17.09 18.33
N ARG A 7 -1.34 -15.93 18.38
CA ARG A 7 -0.89 -14.69 17.75
C ARG A 7 -0.11 -13.83 18.73
N ALA A 8 0.92 -13.14 18.25
CA ALA A 8 1.70 -12.21 19.07
C ALA A 8 0.84 -11.09 19.70
N GLY A 9 -0.21 -10.65 18.99
CA GLY A 9 -1.16 -9.65 19.48
C GLY A 9 -1.96 -10.11 20.71
N ASP A 10 -2.36 -11.38 20.77
CA ASP A 10 -3.11 -11.93 21.91
C ASP A 10 -2.24 -11.96 23.17
N THR A 11 -0.94 -12.26 23.00
CA THR A 11 0.05 -12.23 24.08
C THR A 11 0.26 -10.80 24.61
N LEU A 12 0.32 -9.79 23.74
CA LEU A 12 0.45 -8.38 24.17
C LEU A 12 -0.82 -7.86 24.85
N LEU A 13 -2.00 -8.23 24.35
CA LEU A 13 -3.27 -7.89 24.99
C LEU A 13 -3.39 -8.54 26.37
N GLY A 14 -2.97 -9.80 26.50
CA GLY A 14 -2.87 -10.49 27.78
C GLY A 14 -1.95 -9.78 28.76
N ALA A 15 -0.73 -9.44 28.34
CA ALA A 15 0.24 -8.70 29.16
C ALA A 15 -0.31 -7.33 29.61
N SER A 16 -1.00 -6.62 28.70
CA SER A 16 -1.62 -5.33 29.01
C SER A 16 -2.75 -5.46 30.04
N ARG A 17 -3.58 -6.51 29.95
CA ARG A 17 -4.63 -6.80 30.93
C ARG A 17 -4.06 -7.08 32.31
N CYS A 18 -2.99 -7.89 32.41
CA CYS A 18 -2.31 -8.15 33.69
C CYS A 18 -1.82 -6.84 34.34
N ARG A 19 -1.23 -5.92 33.56
CA ARG A 19 -0.81 -4.60 34.10
C ARG A 19 -1.99 -3.77 34.61
N VAL A 20 -3.14 -3.83 33.94
CA VAL A 20 -4.36 -3.14 34.40
C VAL A 20 -4.88 -3.75 35.70
N GLU A 21 -4.91 -5.08 35.82
CA GLU A 21 -5.30 -5.78 37.05
C GLU A 21 -4.37 -5.45 38.22
N GLU A 22 -3.08 -5.30 37.95
CA GLU A 22 -2.07 -4.88 38.93
C GLU A 22 -2.05 -3.34 39.18
N ARG A 23 -3.03 -2.59 38.66
CA ARG A 23 -3.13 -1.12 38.76
C ARG A 23 -1.89 -0.36 38.25
N GLY A 24 -1.23 -0.89 37.22
CA GLY A 24 0.01 -0.35 36.67
C GLY A 24 1.26 -0.71 37.49
N GLY A 25 1.16 -1.67 38.42
CA GLY A 25 2.29 -2.24 39.13
C GLY A 25 3.26 -3.00 38.21
N GLN A 26 4.43 -3.33 38.75
CA GLN A 26 5.44 -4.13 38.05
C GLN A 26 5.00 -5.60 37.98
N SER A 27 4.81 -6.11 36.76
CA SER A 27 4.47 -7.50 36.51
C SER A 27 5.62 -8.22 35.85
N GLY A 28 6.40 -9.01 36.61
CA GLY A 28 7.48 -9.82 36.03
C GLY A 28 6.99 -10.88 35.03
N TYR A 29 5.69 -11.20 35.01
CA TYR A 29 5.09 -12.04 33.97
C TYR A 29 4.79 -11.23 32.69
N ALA A 30 4.10 -10.08 32.81
CA ALA A 30 3.77 -9.25 31.65
C ALA A 30 5.03 -8.74 30.94
N ASP A 31 6.05 -8.35 31.71
CA ASP A 31 7.32 -7.85 31.18
C ASP A 31 8.08 -8.92 30.38
N ARG A 32 8.07 -10.17 30.86
CA ARG A 32 8.69 -11.29 30.14
C ARG A 32 7.94 -11.62 28.85
N GLN A 33 6.61 -11.58 28.88
CA GLN A 33 5.80 -11.85 27.68
C GLN A 33 5.99 -10.76 26.62
N GLU A 34 5.96 -9.49 27.02
CA GLU A 34 6.22 -8.37 26.12
C GLU A 34 7.64 -8.42 25.54
N ALA A 35 8.65 -8.66 26.38
CA ALA A 35 10.03 -8.80 25.93
C ALA A 35 10.21 -9.95 24.93
N THR A 36 9.53 -11.07 25.13
CA THR A 36 9.57 -12.22 24.20
C THR A 36 8.94 -11.86 22.86
N VAL A 37 7.80 -11.17 22.85
CA VAL A 37 7.10 -10.78 21.62
C VAL A 37 7.85 -9.69 20.84
N ARG A 38 8.48 -8.75 21.56
CA ARG A 38 9.23 -7.62 20.99
C ARG A 38 10.68 -7.96 20.64
N ALA A 39 11.16 -9.13 21.03
CA ALA A 39 12.50 -9.58 20.66
C ALA A 39 12.62 -9.66 19.12
N PRO A 40 13.71 -9.14 18.54
CA PRO A 40 14.00 -9.32 17.12
C PRO A 40 14.03 -10.80 16.75
N ILE A 41 13.44 -11.14 15.60
CA ILE A 41 13.48 -12.49 15.05
C ILE A 41 14.84 -12.70 14.37
N GLU A 42 15.70 -13.53 14.96
CA GLU A 42 16.97 -13.99 14.38
C GLU A 42 16.71 -15.09 13.33
N ALA A 43 16.20 -14.73 12.15
CA ALA A 43 16.13 -15.64 11.01
C ALA A 43 16.64 -14.91 9.76
N PRO A 44 17.19 -15.62 8.74
CA PRO A 44 17.49 -14.98 7.46
C PRO A 44 16.16 -14.59 6.83
N VAL A 45 15.76 -13.34 7.06
CA VAL A 45 14.52 -12.79 6.55
C VAL A 45 14.63 -12.76 5.03
N ARG A 46 13.78 -13.54 4.37
CA ARG A 46 13.53 -13.40 2.94
C ARG A 46 12.27 -12.56 2.81
N SER A 47 12.39 -11.42 2.15
CA SER A 47 11.25 -10.59 1.81
C SER A 47 11.12 -10.38 0.31
N VAL A 48 9.87 -10.26 -0.13
CA VAL A 48 9.43 -9.88 -1.48
C VAL A 48 8.33 -8.83 -1.25
N GLY A 49 8.32 -7.73 -2.01
CA GLY A 49 7.41 -6.61 -1.69
C GLY A 49 7.67 -5.96 -0.32
N GLY A 50 8.79 -6.28 0.32
CA GLY A 50 9.08 -5.93 1.71
C GLY A 50 8.26 -6.70 2.77
N GLU A 51 7.51 -7.76 2.44
CA GLU A 51 6.79 -8.59 3.42
C GLU A 51 7.57 -9.87 3.76
N LEU A 52 7.37 -10.43 4.96
CA LEU A 52 8.05 -11.65 5.40
C LEU A 52 7.49 -12.88 4.70
N LEU A 53 8.37 -13.68 4.11
CA LEU A 53 8.02 -15.02 3.66
C LEU A 53 8.22 -16.03 4.81
N PRO A 54 7.21 -16.86 5.14
CA PRO A 54 7.45 -18.01 6.00
C PRO A 54 8.43 -18.97 5.31
N SER A 55 9.41 -19.47 6.07
CA SER A 55 10.56 -20.23 5.57
C SER A 55 10.23 -21.60 4.96
N GLU A 56 8.98 -22.06 5.02
CA GLU A 56 8.67 -23.49 4.89
C GLU A 56 8.21 -23.94 3.50
N ASP A 57 8.06 -23.06 2.50
CA ASP A 57 7.43 -23.46 1.22
C ASP A 57 8.20 -23.14 -0.09
N PHE A 58 9.42 -22.59 -0.03
CA PHE A 58 10.18 -22.30 -1.25
C PHE A 58 11.42 -23.18 -1.41
N ALA A 59 11.16 -24.43 -1.81
CA ALA A 59 12.19 -25.31 -2.33
C ALA A 59 12.75 -24.76 -3.66
N THR A 60 14.04 -24.41 -3.64
CA THR A 60 14.98 -24.49 -4.77
C THR A 60 14.63 -23.75 -6.08
N ARG A 61 15.01 -22.47 -6.19
CA ARG A 61 15.94 -21.91 -7.21
C ARG A 61 15.79 -20.38 -7.36
N THR A 62 16.92 -19.68 -7.14
CA THR A 62 17.36 -18.42 -7.78
C THR A 62 16.53 -17.13 -7.61
N LEU A 63 17.03 -16.19 -6.81
CA LEU A 63 17.52 -14.86 -7.23
C LEU A 63 18.09 -14.10 -6.00
N PRO A 64 19.28 -13.47 -6.10
CA PRO A 64 19.88 -12.69 -5.03
C PRO A 64 19.40 -11.23 -5.04
N ALA A 65 19.20 -10.68 -3.84
CA ALA A 65 19.01 -9.26 -3.51
C ALA A 65 17.68 -8.60 -3.94
N ILE A 66 16.67 -8.70 -3.07
CA ILE A 66 15.61 -7.68 -2.94
C ILE A 66 15.70 -7.19 -1.49
N LEU A 67 15.87 -5.88 -1.33
CA LEU A 67 16.21 -5.23 -0.06
C LEU A 67 15.01 -5.23 0.89
N ASP A 68 15.31 -5.58 2.13
CA ASP A 68 14.37 -5.96 3.17
C ASP A 68 14.14 -4.80 4.18
N THR A 69 12.89 -4.36 4.37
CA THR A 69 12.52 -3.29 5.31
C THR A 69 11.95 -3.81 6.63
N LEU A 70 11.99 -5.13 6.88
CA LEU A 70 11.94 -5.65 8.24
C LEU A 70 13.36 -6.01 8.66
N VAL A 71 14.21 -4.98 8.79
CA VAL A 71 15.62 -5.11 9.17
C VAL A 71 15.78 -5.91 10.47
N ASN A 72 14.78 -5.83 11.37
CA ASN A 72 14.65 -6.63 12.59
C ASN A 72 13.15 -6.75 12.96
N PRO A 73 12.39 -7.68 12.37
CA PRO A 73 10.98 -7.83 12.69
C PRO A 73 10.83 -8.41 14.11
N ASP A 74 9.89 -7.88 14.88
CA ASP A 74 9.39 -8.58 16.06
C ASP A 74 8.23 -9.54 15.68
N ALA A 75 7.74 -10.33 16.63
CA ALA A 75 6.69 -11.31 16.35
C ALA A 75 5.37 -10.65 15.86
N VAL A 76 5.09 -9.41 16.27
CA VAL A 76 3.90 -8.66 15.83
C VAL A 76 4.05 -8.25 14.38
N ALA A 77 5.19 -7.68 14.01
CA ALA A 77 5.48 -7.28 12.64
C ALA A 77 5.42 -8.48 11.70
N ALA A 78 5.89 -9.64 12.16
CA ALA A 78 5.84 -10.87 11.39
C ALA A 78 4.43 -11.43 11.21
N ASP A 79 3.61 -11.46 12.27
CA ASP A 79 2.23 -11.92 12.16
C ASP A 79 1.39 -10.95 11.32
N ALA A 80 1.56 -9.64 11.51
CA ALA A 80 0.87 -8.63 10.71
C ALA A 80 1.25 -8.70 9.22
N SER A 81 2.52 -8.96 8.93
CA SER A 81 3.01 -9.17 7.57
C SER A 81 2.31 -10.36 6.89
N ARG A 82 2.25 -11.51 7.58
CA ARG A 82 1.55 -12.70 7.09
C ARG A 82 0.06 -12.45 6.88
N ASP A 83 -0.61 -11.81 7.85
CA ASP A 83 -2.04 -11.48 7.73
C ASP A 83 -2.32 -10.58 6.52
N ARG A 84 -1.44 -9.62 6.21
CA ARG A 84 -1.58 -8.77 5.01
C ARG A 84 -1.45 -9.59 3.73
N LEU A 85 -0.45 -10.45 3.63
CA LEU A 85 -0.29 -11.36 2.48
C LEU A 85 -1.48 -12.30 2.31
N ASP A 86 -2.03 -12.83 3.41
CA ASP A 86 -3.23 -13.67 3.38
C ASP A 86 -4.46 -12.86 2.93
N LEU A 87 -4.60 -11.60 3.36
CA LEU A 87 -5.67 -10.71 2.88
C LEU A 87 -5.57 -10.46 1.37
N ASP A 88 -4.38 -10.15 0.87
CA ASP A 88 -4.16 -9.92 -0.57
C ASP A 88 -4.38 -11.20 -1.38
N LYS A 89 -3.95 -12.35 -0.86
CA LYS A 89 -4.25 -13.66 -1.45
C LYS A 89 -5.74 -13.92 -1.54
N ASN A 90 -6.47 -13.66 -0.45
CA ASN A 90 -7.93 -13.85 -0.41
C ASN A 90 -8.68 -12.86 -1.31
N ALA A 91 -8.14 -11.65 -1.49
CA ALA A 91 -8.66 -10.67 -2.44
C ALA A 91 -8.32 -11.01 -3.91
N GLY A 92 -7.38 -11.93 -4.13
CA GLY A 92 -6.85 -12.29 -5.44
C GLY A 92 -5.99 -11.18 -6.04
N SER A 93 -5.23 -10.48 -5.20
CA SER A 93 -4.34 -9.37 -5.56
C SER A 93 -2.90 -9.56 -5.08
N LEU A 94 -2.54 -10.70 -4.46
CA LEU A 94 -1.22 -10.95 -3.85
C LEU A 94 -0.04 -10.57 -4.74
N GLU A 95 0.04 -11.13 -5.94
CA GLU A 95 1.17 -10.92 -6.84
C GLU A 95 1.26 -9.45 -7.26
N LEU A 96 0.12 -8.82 -7.55
CA LEU A 96 0.07 -7.42 -7.93
C LEU A 96 0.38 -6.49 -6.75
N ALA A 97 -0.03 -6.85 -5.54
CA ALA A 97 0.26 -6.09 -4.32
C ALA A 97 1.76 -6.08 -4.04
N LEU A 98 2.41 -7.24 -4.13
CA LEU A 98 3.86 -7.38 -3.99
C LEU A 98 4.61 -6.61 -5.08
N ASP A 99 4.24 -6.81 -6.35
CA ASP A 99 4.85 -6.10 -7.48
C ASP A 99 4.66 -4.58 -7.39
N THR A 100 3.49 -4.13 -6.93
CA THR A 100 3.23 -2.70 -6.72
C THR A 100 4.11 -2.15 -5.61
N ALA A 101 4.22 -2.84 -4.47
CA ALA A 101 5.07 -2.42 -3.35
C ALA A 101 6.55 -2.32 -3.77
N ASP A 102 7.05 -3.30 -4.53
CA ASP A 102 8.41 -3.29 -5.09
C ASP A 102 8.61 -2.17 -6.11
N THR A 103 7.64 -1.99 -7.02
CA THR A 103 7.68 -0.97 -8.09
C THR A 103 7.70 0.44 -7.52
N ILE A 104 6.88 0.72 -6.50
CA ILE A 104 6.91 2.03 -5.85
C ILE A 104 8.11 2.18 -4.92
N GLN A 105 8.82 1.09 -4.60
CA GLN A 105 9.87 1.02 -3.59
C GLN A 105 9.35 1.49 -2.23
N ALA A 106 8.34 0.79 -1.70
CA ALA A 106 7.69 1.14 -0.45
C ALA A 106 8.72 1.19 0.70
N GLY A 107 8.91 2.37 1.31
CA GLY A 107 9.96 2.61 2.29
C GLY A 107 9.61 2.17 3.72
N ASP A 108 8.32 2.07 4.03
CA ASP A 108 7.82 1.69 5.35
C ASP A 108 6.55 0.81 5.27
N VAL A 109 5.99 0.44 6.42
CA VAL A 109 4.80 -0.43 6.49
C VAL A 109 3.55 0.27 5.95
N LEU A 110 3.43 1.59 6.12
CA LEU A 110 2.25 2.34 5.65
C LEU A 110 2.26 2.46 4.13
N GLU A 111 3.42 2.72 3.53
CA GLU A 111 3.58 2.69 2.08
C GLU A 111 3.28 1.30 1.50
N ARG A 112 3.71 0.22 2.16
CA ARG A 112 3.37 -1.16 1.76
C ARG A 112 1.87 -1.42 1.83
N MET A 113 1.23 -1.11 2.95
CA MET A 113 -0.22 -1.25 3.10
C MET A 113 -0.99 -0.45 2.07
N LEU A 114 -0.54 0.77 1.75
CA LEU A 114 -1.14 1.59 0.71
C LEU A 114 -0.93 0.97 -0.68
N ALA A 115 0.26 0.43 -0.98
CA ALA A 115 0.52 -0.27 -2.23
C ALA A 115 -0.43 -1.45 -2.43
N HIS A 116 -0.61 -2.27 -1.39
CA HIS A 116 -1.50 -3.43 -1.42
C HIS A 116 -2.97 -3.01 -1.63
N GLN A 117 -3.41 -1.93 -0.98
CA GLN A 117 -4.75 -1.36 -1.19
C GLN A 117 -4.95 -0.84 -2.61
N ILE A 118 -3.95 -0.13 -3.17
CA ILE A 118 -3.99 0.38 -4.54
C ILE A 118 -4.06 -0.77 -5.54
N ALA A 119 -3.22 -1.81 -5.38
CA ALA A 119 -3.25 -3.01 -6.21
C ALA A 119 -4.59 -3.73 -6.14
N THR A 120 -5.12 -3.94 -4.94
CA THR A 120 -6.44 -4.57 -4.72
C THR A 120 -7.56 -3.77 -5.38
N THR A 121 -7.53 -2.44 -5.23
CA THR A 121 -8.51 -1.55 -5.85
C THR A 121 -8.46 -1.64 -7.38
N HIS A 122 -7.26 -1.73 -7.96
CA HIS A 122 -7.10 -1.95 -9.39
C HIS A 122 -7.71 -3.29 -9.83
N VAL A 123 -7.40 -4.40 -9.14
CA VAL A 123 -7.95 -5.73 -9.44
C VAL A 123 -9.48 -5.70 -9.40
N LEU A 124 -10.07 -5.11 -8.36
CA LEU A 124 -11.52 -5.04 -8.23
C LEU A 124 -12.15 -4.14 -9.31
N ALA A 125 -11.51 -3.04 -9.70
CA ALA A 125 -11.95 -2.20 -10.81
C ALA A 125 -11.96 -2.97 -12.14
N MET A 126 -10.90 -3.73 -12.42
CA MET A 126 -10.80 -4.54 -13.64
C MET A 126 -11.83 -5.68 -13.64
N LYS A 127 -12.05 -6.34 -12.51
CA LYS A 127 -13.11 -7.37 -12.37
C LYS A 127 -14.50 -6.77 -12.57
N ALA A 128 -14.79 -5.60 -12.00
CA ALA A 128 -16.05 -4.90 -12.21
C ALA A 128 -16.26 -4.53 -13.69
N ALA A 129 -15.20 -4.04 -14.38
CA ALA A 129 -15.26 -3.76 -15.81
C ALA A 129 -15.53 -5.03 -16.63
N ALA A 130 -14.91 -6.16 -16.30
CA ALA A 130 -15.17 -7.43 -16.97
C ALA A 130 -16.63 -7.89 -16.81
N VAL A 131 -17.18 -7.82 -15.59
CA VAL A 131 -18.60 -8.16 -15.35
C VAL A 131 -19.53 -7.19 -16.08
N MET A 132 -19.21 -5.90 -16.12
CA MET A 132 -19.97 -4.92 -16.87
C MET A 132 -20.06 -5.30 -18.36
N VAL A 133 -18.94 -5.67 -18.98
CA VAL A 133 -18.92 -6.11 -20.39
C VAL A 133 -19.81 -7.35 -20.58
N GLN A 134 -19.72 -8.34 -19.69
CA GLN A 134 -20.58 -9.53 -19.75
C GLN A 134 -22.07 -9.18 -19.66
N GLN A 135 -22.45 -8.23 -18.81
CA GLN A 135 -23.84 -7.79 -18.69
C GLN A 135 -24.32 -7.03 -19.94
N LEU A 136 -23.45 -6.25 -20.57
CA LEU A 136 -23.77 -5.60 -21.85
C LEU A 136 -23.98 -6.63 -22.97
N ASP A 137 -23.14 -7.67 -23.04
CA ASP A 137 -23.32 -8.77 -24.00
C ASP A 137 -24.66 -9.51 -23.80
N ILE A 138 -25.09 -9.71 -22.54
CA ILE A 138 -26.39 -10.30 -22.22
C ILE A 138 -27.52 -9.35 -22.66
N ALA A 139 -27.39 -8.05 -22.39
CA ALA A 139 -28.38 -7.04 -22.78
C ALA A 139 -28.57 -6.95 -24.30
N ASP A 140 -27.53 -7.20 -25.08
CA ASP A 140 -27.59 -7.21 -26.54
C ASP A 140 -28.32 -8.44 -27.11
N ARG A 141 -28.27 -9.58 -26.38
CA ARG A 141 -28.88 -10.85 -26.82
C ARG A 141 -30.27 -11.10 -26.24
N THR A 142 -30.74 -10.24 -25.34
CA THR A 142 -32.02 -10.40 -24.65
C THR A 142 -32.97 -9.24 -24.95
N MET A 143 -34.25 -9.40 -24.60
CA MET A 143 -35.26 -8.36 -24.76
C MET A 143 -36.12 -8.23 -23.49
N GLY A 144 -36.91 -7.15 -23.43
CA GLY A 144 -37.84 -6.90 -22.34
C GLY A 144 -37.15 -6.79 -20.97
N THR A 145 -37.74 -7.43 -19.97
CA THR A 145 -37.29 -7.36 -18.57
C THR A 145 -35.88 -7.92 -18.36
N ALA A 146 -35.49 -8.96 -19.10
CA ALA A 146 -34.15 -9.55 -19.02
C ALA A 146 -33.07 -8.56 -19.49
N LYS A 147 -33.31 -7.86 -20.60
CA LYS A 147 -32.41 -6.80 -21.09
C LYS A 147 -32.26 -5.68 -20.06
N GLN A 148 -33.38 -5.23 -19.51
CA GLN A 148 -33.39 -4.18 -18.48
C GLN A 148 -32.58 -4.59 -17.25
N ALA A 149 -32.73 -5.82 -16.76
CA ALA A 149 -31.97 -6.32 -15.62
C ALA A 149 -30.46 -6.31 -15.90
N ALA A 150 -30.03 -6.78 -17.07
CA ALA A 150 -28.63 -6.78 -17.48
C ALA A 150 -28.07 -5.35 -17.58
N CYS A 151 -28.81 -4.40 -18.18
CA CYS A 151 -28.42 -3.00 -18.21
C CYS A 151 -28.25 -2.39 -16.80
N VAL A 152 -29.13 -2.75 -15.86
CA VAL A 152 -29.04 -2.27 -14.46
C VAL A 152 -27.79 -2.81 -13.77
N GLU A 153 -27.48 -4.10 -13.91
CA GLU A 153 -26.26 -4.65 -13.34
C GLU A 153 -25.00 -4.06 -14.00
N ALA A 154 -25.00 -3.87 -15.32
CA ALA A 154 -23.91 -3.17 -16.01
C ALA A 154 -23.69 -1.77 -15.44
N ALA A 155 -24.76 -1.00 -15.22
CA ALA A 155 -24.67 0.34 -14.62
C ALA A 155 -24.13 0.31 -13.18
N ARG A 156 -24.51 -0.69 -12.37
CA ARG A 156 -23.96 -0.87 -11.02
C ARG A 156 -22.46 -1.18 -11.04
N MET A 157 -22.03 -2.04 -11.96
CA MET A 157 -20.61 -2.36 -12.13
C MET A 157 -19.82 -1.16 -12.63
N ALA A 158 -20.37 -0.37 -13.56
CA ALA A 158 -19.77 0.88 -13.99
C ALA A 158 -19.55 1.84 -12.81
N GLY A 159 -20.57 2.01 -11.95
CA GLY A 159 -20.47 2.84 -10.75
C GLY A 159 -19.45 2.30 -9.73
N ALA A 160 -19.37 0.98 -9.54
CA ALA A 160 -18.38 0.35 -8.69
C ALA A 160 -16.96 0.56 -9.23
N GLY A 161 -16.74 0.34 -10.52
CA GLY A 161 -15.47 0.58 -11.20
C GLY A 161 -15.03 2.04 -11.12
N ALA A 162 -15.95 3.00 -11.31
CA ALA A 162 -15.65 4.43 -11.17
C ALA A 162 -15.18 4.80 -9.76
N ARG A 163 -15.85 4.30 -8.72
CA ARG A 163 -15.42 4.53 -7.32
C ARG A 163 -14.06 3.93 -7.04
N MET A 164 -13.80 2.71 -7.52
CA MET A 164 -12.50 2.06 -7.34
C MET A 164 -11.38 2.80 -8.07
N ASN A 165 -11.60 3.23 -9.31
CA ASN A 165 -10.63 4.07 -10.03
C ASN A 165 -10.37 5.40 -9.30
N GLY A 166 -11.40 6.02 -8.72
CA GLY A 166 -11.25 7.19 -7.86
C GLY A 166 -10.37 6.92 -6.63
N SER A 167 -10.63 5.83 -5.91
CA SER A 167 -9.82 5.41 -4.76
C SER A 167 -8.36 5.09 -5.14
N PHE A 168 -8.14 4.45 -6.29
CA PHE A 168 -6.79 4.17 -6.82
C PHE A 168 -6.01 5.48 -7.04
N GLN A 169 -6.62 6.45 -7.72
CA GLN A 169 -6.00 7.75 -7.99
C GLN A 169 -5.75 8.53 -6.70
N ALA A 170 -6.70 8.51 -5.76
CA ALA A 170 -6.53 9.12 -4.44
C ALA A 170 -5.40 8.47 -3.63
N GLY A 171 -5.23 7.15 -3.75
CA GLY A 171 -4.11 6.41 -3.16
C GLY A 171 -2.77 6.89 -3.72
N MET A 172 -2.65 7.00 -5.05
CA MET A 172 -1.43 7.51 -5.70
C MET A 172 -1.10 8.95 -5.28
N GLN A 173 -2.09 9.83 -5.17
CA GLN A 173 -1.88 11.20 -4.66
C GLN A 173 -1.47 11.21 -3.19
N THR A 174 -2.00 10.29 -2.39
CA THR A 174 -1.65 10.14 -0.98
C THR A 174 -0.19 9.70 -0.85
N LEU A 175 0.25 8.72 -1.64
CA LEU A 175 1.64 8.30 -1.70
C LEU A 175 2.57 9.48 -2.06
N GLN A 176 2.20 10.27 -3.07
CA GLN A 176 2.96 11.47 -3.45
C GLN A 176 3.06 12.48 -2.29
N ARG A 177 1.96 12.72 -1.56
CA ARG A 177 1.94 13.64 -0.41
C ARG A 177 2.76 13.14 0.77
N VAL A 178 2.68 11.85 1.07
CA VAL A 178 3.50 11.20 2.11
C VAL A 178 4.98 11.38 1.79
N ARG A 179 5.39 11.11 0.54
CA ARG A 179 6.79 11.26 0.10
C ARG A 179 7.28 12.70 0.05
N ALA A 180 6.41 13.63 -0.30
CA ALA A 180 6.73 15.06 -0.25
C ALA A 180 6.75 15.62 1.18
N GLY A 181 6.41 14.82 2.20
CA GLY A 181 6.32 15.29 3.59
C GLY A 181 5.30 16.40 3.79
N GLY A 182 4.27 16.48 2.95
CA GLY A 182 3.30 17.58 2.94
C GLY A 182 3.88 18.94 2.53
N GLN A 183 5.11 19.01 2.03
CA GLN A 183 5.74 20.26 1.60
C GLN A 183 5.15 20.69 0.25
N GLN A 184 4.43 21.81 0.25
CA GLN A 184 4.07 22.52 -0.99
C GLN A 184 5.08 23.66 -1.20
N THR A 185 6.05 23.46 -2.08
CA THR A 185 6.99 24.53 -2.45
C THR A 185 6.28 25.55 -3.35
N VAL A 186 5.84 26.68 -2.78
CA VAL A 186 5.30 27.80 -3.53
C VAL A 186 6.46 28.70 -3.96
N VAL A 187 6.79 28.72 -5.25
CA VAL A 187 7.76 29.66 -5.80
C VAL A 187 7.05 31.00 -6.03
N VAL A 188 7.33 31.99 -5.18
CA VAL A 188 6.85 33.36 -5.38
C VAL A 188 7.70 34.01 -6.46
N GLN A 189 7.15 34.17 -7.66
CA GLN A 189 7.77 34.95 -8.72
C GLN A 189 7.19 36.37 -8.71
N HIS A 190 7.97 37.34 -8.24
CA HIS A 190 7.62 38.76 -8.35
C HIS A 190 7.75 39.20 -9.81
N ASN A 191 6.64 39.23 -10.53
CA ASN A 191 6.58 39.83 -11.87
C ASN A 191 6.28 41.32 -11.73
N TYR A 192 7.26 42.16 -12.09
CA TYR A 192 7.06 43.61 -12.18
C TYR A 192 6.25 43.91 -13.44
N VAL A 193 5.08 44.53 -13.26
CA VAL A 193 4.21 44.97 -14.35
C VAL A 193 4.23 46.50 -14.33
N GLY A 194 4.86 47.11 -15.34
CA GLY A 194 4.88 48.57 -15.49
C GLY A 194 3.53 49.12 -15.94
N ASP A 195 3.36 50.44 -15.85
CA ASP A 195 2.12 51.15 -16.20
C ASP A 195 1.65 50.78 -17.62
N GLY A 196 0.50 50.10 -17.69
CA GLY A 196 -0.15 49.66 -18.93
C GLY A 196 0.11 48.20 -19.35
N GLY A 197 0.91 47.43 -18.59
CA GLY A 197 1.11 46.00 -18.85
C GLY A 197 0.01 45.13 -18.22
N GLN A 198 -0.47 44.12 -18.95
CA GLN A 198 -1.32 43.07 -18.38
C GLN A 198 -0.51 41.78 -18.29
N ALA A 199 -0.21 41.31 -17.07
CA ALA A 199 0.41 40.01 -16.87
C ALA A 199 -0.64 38.90 -17.04
N VAL A 200 -0.61 38.23 -18.20
CA VAL A 200 -1.37 36.99 -18.41
C VAL A 200 -0.49 35.83 -18.00
N ILE A 201 -0.75 35.25 -16.83
CA ILE A 201 -0.04 34.06 -16.34
C ILE A 201 -0.72 32.82 -16.92
N GLY A 202 -0.16 32.29 -18.01
CA GLY A 202 -0.47 30.93 -18.47
C GLY A 202 0.23 29.94 -17.54
N GLY A 203 -0.51 29.07 -16.85
CA GLY A 203 0.05 28.12 -15.90
C GLY A 203 1.03 27.15 -16.56
N GLN A 204 2.33 27.41 -16.44
CA GLN A 204 3.36 26.42 -16.71
C GLN A 204 3.80 25.80 -15.40
N GLN A 205 3.32 24.58 -15.14
CA GLN A 205 3.76 23.76 -14.02
C GLN A 205 5.11 23.14 -14.38
N GLN A 206 6.18 23.65 -13.78
CA GLN A 206 7.53 23.12 -13.97
C GLN A 206 7.71 21.90 -13.05
N VAL A 207 7.65 20.71 -13.64
CA VAL A 207 7.92 19.45 -12.94
C VAL A 207 9.43 19.35 -12.73
N GLY A 208 9.87 19.46 -11.46
CA GLY A 208 11.28 19.48 -11.09
C GLY A 208 11.97 18.15 -11.36
N GLY A 209 12.76 18.07 -12.43
CA GLY A 209 13.74 17.01 -12.69
C GLY A 209 15.12 17.45 -12.20
N GLY A 210 15.71 16.69 -11.27
CA GLY A 210 17.03 16.94 -10.71
C GLY A 210 18.15 16.88 -11.75
N GLY A 211 18.87 17.99 -11.90
CA GLY A 211 20.09 18.09 -12.71
C GLY A 211 21.27 18.52 -11.85
N VAL A 212 22.19 17.59 -11.64
CA VAL A 212 23.44 17.75 -10.86
C VAL A 212 24.28 18.94 -11.36
N PRO A 213 24.80 19.83 -10.50
CA PRO A 213 25.65 20.94 -10.94
C PRO A 213 27.04 20.43 -11.34
N ARG A 214 27.31 20.48 -12.65
CA ARG A 214 28.62 20.18 -13.24
C ARG A 214 29.61 21.29 -12.87
N ARG A 215 30.51 21.00 -11.91
CA ARG A 215 31.56 21.90 -11.44
C ARG A 215 32.53 22.26 -12.58
N LYS A 216 32.47 23.52 -13.04
CA LYS A 216 33.39 24.09 -14.04
C LYS A 216 34.74 24.39 -13.35
N ARG A 217 35.77 23.59 -13.61
CA ARG A 217 37.15 23.90 -13.20
C ARG A 217 37.67 25.07 -14.04
N GLY A 218 38.06 26.15 -13.37
CA GLY A 218 38.68 27.32 -13.97
C GLY A 218 40.06 27.00 -14.53
N ARG A 219 40.36 27.60 -15.68
CA ARG A 219 41.70 27.70 -16.27
C ARG A 219 42.39 28.90 -15.61
N GLY A 220 43.48 28.63 -14.93
CA GLY A 220 44.59 29.55 -14.65
C GLY A 220 45.86 28.83 -15.06
#